data_AF-A0A533ZVZ2-F1
#
_entry.id   AF-A0A533ZVZ2-F1
#
_cell.length_a   1.000
_cell.length_b   1.000
_cell.length_c   1.000
_cell.angle_alpha   90.00
_cell.angle_beta   90.00
_cell.angle_gamma   90.00
#
_symmetry.space_group_name_H-M   'P 1'
#
loop_
_entity.id
_entity.type
_entity.pdbx_description
1 polymer ?
#
loop_
_entity_poly.entity_id
_entity_poly.type
_entity_poly.pdbx_seq_one_letter_code
_entity_poly.pdbx_strand_id
1 'polypeptide(L)'
;EPRYYPFAGGSINSMGLPNLGYRAYAELIPALKAFRKPVIASVAGLCEDDFPEIARTISRAGPDLVEVNLSCPNIAGKPQIGYDFETSERLIRR
;
A
#
# COMPACT_ATOMS: atom_id res chain seq x y z
N GLU A 1 0.89 -11.34 17.81
CA GLU A 1 0.42 -10.23 18.67
C GLU A 1 1.19 -10.30 19.99
N PRO A 2 1.40 -9.17 20.70
CA PRO A 2 0.92 -7.80 20.41
C PRO A 2 1.64 -7.15 19.21
N ARG A 3 0.95 -6.22 18.50
CA ARG A 3 1.48 -5.52 17.30
C ARG A 3 1.13 -4.02 17.22
N TYR A 4 0.43 -3.49 18.22
CA TYR A 4 0.10 -2.07 18.40
C TYR A 4 0.04 -1.76 19.90
N TYR A 5 0.59 -0.61 20.31
CA TYR A 5 0.55 -0.15 21.69
C TYR A 5 0.48 1.40 21.78
N PRO A 6 -0.57 1.97 22.40
CA PRO A 6 -0.67 3.42 22.64
C PRO A 6 -0.05 3.85 23.98
N PHE A 7 0.46 5.07 24.05
CA PHE A 7 1.00 5.72 25.25
C PHE A 7 0.75 7.23 25.22
N ALA A 8 1.02 7.95 26.32
CA ALA A 8 0.68 9.37 26.44
C ALA A 8 1.26 10.29 25.33
N GLY A 9 2.38 9.89 24.72
CA GLY A 9 3.05 10.63 23.64
C GLY A 9 2.81 10.09 22.23
N GLY A 10 1.99 9.05 22.04
CA GLY A 10 1.74 8.49 20.71
C GLY A 10 1.45 6.99 20.72
N SER A 11 1.96 6.28 19.71
CA SER A 11 1.82 4.84 19.60
C SER A 11 3.04 4.20 18.92
N ILE A 12 3.26 2.92 19.19
CA ILE A 12 4.18 2.07 18.44
C ILE A 12 3.38 0.95 17.78
N ASN A 13 3.68 0.65 16.51
CA ASN A 13 3.03 -0.43 15.80
C ASN A 13 4.03 -1.17 14.90
N SER A 14 3.80 -2.47 14.77
CA SER A 14 4.50 -3.38 13.85
C SER A 14 3.47 -4.34 13.28
N MET A 15 2.50 -3.80 12.55
CA MET A 15 1.30 -4.54 12.13
C MET A 15 1.62 -5.71 11.19
N GLY A 16 2.61 -5.54 10.31
CA GLY A 16 2.97 -6.52 9.28
C GLY A 16 2.05 -6.51 8.05
N LEU A 17 1.49 -5.35 7.69
CA LEU A 17 0.54 -5.17 6.57
C LEU A 17 -0.67 -6.15 6.57
N PRO A 18 -1.39 -6.36 7.69
CA PRO A 18 -2.61 -7.16 7.68
C PRO A 18 -3.68 -6.42 6.86
N ASN A 19 -4.20 -7.07 5.82
CA ASN A 19 -5.13 -6.46 4.87
C ASN A 19 -6.01 -7.53 4.20
N LEU A 20 -7.10 -7.11 3.54
CA LEU A 20 -8.06 -8.01 2.86
C LEU A 20 -7.58 -8.50 1.48
N GLY A 21 -6.44 -8.01 1.00
CA GLY A 21 -5.93 -8.24 -0.34
C GLY A 21 -6.45 -7.20 -1.35
N TYR A 22 -5.61 -6.85 -2.32
CA TYR A 22 -5.91 -5.81 -3.32
C TYR A 22 -7.18 -6.09 -4.15
N ARG A 23 -7.55 -7.36 -4.34
CA ARG A 23 -8.78 -7.76 -5.04
C ARG A 23 -10.04 -7.40 -4.26
N ALA A 24 -10.03 -7.66 -2.95
CA ALA A 24 -11.14 -7.28 -2.08
C ALA A 24 -11.31 -5.75 -2.01
N TYR A 25 -10.20 -5.00 -1.97
CA TYR A 25 -10.26 -3.54 -2.04
C TYR A 25 -10.74 -3.03 -3.39
N ALA A 26 -10.36 -3.67 -4.50
CA ALA A 26 -10.86 -3.34 -5.83
C ALA A 26 -12.39 -3.50 -5.93
N GLU A 27 -12.96 -4.53 -5.31
CA GLU A 27 -14.42 -4.72 -5.24
C GLU A 27 -15.12 -3.67 -4.36
N LEU A 28 -14.43 -3.16 -3.33
CA LEU A 28 -14.98 -2.17 -2.40
C LEU A 28 -15.02 -0.75 -2.99
N ILE A 29 -14.02 -0.36 -3.79
CA ILE A 29 -13.83 1.01 -4.29
C ILE A 29 -15.10 1.59 -4.96
N PRO A 30 -15.80 0.88 -5.87
CA PRO A 30 -17.02 1.41 -6.49
C PRO A 30 -18.11 1.77 -5.48
N ALA A 31 -18.29 0.98 -4.44
CA ALA A 31 -19.27 1.24 -3.39
C ALA A 31 -18.92 2.48 -2.56
N LEU A 32 -17.62 2.76 -2.35
CA LEU A 32 -17.17 3.94 -1.62
C LEU A 32 -17.51 5.26 -2.32
N LYS A 33 -17.71 5.26 -3.64
CA LYS A 33 -18.11 6.46 -4.40
C LYS A 33 -19.47 7.01 -3.97
N ALA A 34 -20.35 6.17 -3.39
CA ALA A 34 -21.65 6.59 -2.87
C ALA A 34 -21.54 7.68 -1.77
N PHE A 35 -20.42 7.72 -1.04
CA PHE A 35 -20.18 8.72 -0.01
C PHE A 35 -19.80 10.11 -0.55
N ARG A 36 -19.64 10.27 -1.87
CA ARG A 36 -19.28 11.54 -2.53
C ARG A 36 -18.01 12.19 -1.95
N LYS A 37 -17.03 11.36 -1.56
CA LYS A 37 -15.71 11.79 -1.11
C LYS A 37 -14.63 11.14 -1.98
N PRO A 38 -13.45 11.77 -2.13
CA PRO A 38 -12.34 11.16 -2.83
C PRO A 38 -11.92 9.84 -2.16
N VAL A 39 -11.61 8.84 -2.98
CA VAL A 39 -11.08 7.53 -2.59
C VAL A 39 -9.62 7.46 -3.02
N ILE A 40 -8.72 7.35 -2.04
CA ILE A 40 -7.29 7.14 -2.27
C ILE A 40 -6.99 5.68 -1.94
N ALA A 41 -6.49 4.93 -2.91
CA ALA A 41 -6.13 3.54 -2.74
C ALA A 41 -4.63 3.40 -2.51
N SER A 42 -4.22 3.09 -1.28
CA SER A 42 -2.82 2.82 -0.94
C SER A 42 -2.43 1.41 -1.41
N VAL A 43 -1.30 1.30 -2.13
CA VAL A 43 -0.78 0.05 -2.68
C VAL A 43 0.63 -0.21 -2.16
N ALA A 44 0.88 -1.44 -1.73
CA ALA A 44 2.18 -1.90 -1.26
C ALA A 44 2.42 -3.34 -1.74
N GLY A 45 3.58 -3.60 -2.33
CA GLY A 45 4.05 -4.93 -2.70
C GLY A 45 4.98 -5.53 -1.66
N LEU A 46 5.19 -6.85 -1.72
CA LEU A 46 6.24 -7.58 -1.02
C LEU A 46 7.48 -7.79 -1.92
N CYS A 47 7.33 -7.62 -3.23
CA CYS A 47 8.41 -7.52 -4.21
C CYS A 47 8.10 -6.47 -5.28
N GLU A 48 9.09 -6.10 -6.09
CA GLU A 48 8.94 -5.06 -7.13
C GLU A 48 7.85 -5.37 -8.16
N ASP A 49 7.61 -6.65 -8.46
CA ASP A 49 6.63 -7.08 -9.46
C ASP A 49 5.19 -7.02 -8.97
N ASP A 50 4.97 -7.01 -7.66
CA ASP A 50 3.63 -6.87 -7.08
C ASP A 50 3.03 -5.49 -7.37
N PHE A 51 3.84 -4.44 -7.37
CA PHE A 51 3.35 -3.06 -7.48
C PHE A 51 2.61 -2.80 -8.80
N PRO A 52 3.15 -3.12 -10.00
CA PRO A 52 2.40 -2.96 -11.23
C PRO A 52 1.13 -3.82 -11.30
N GLU A 53 1.14 -5.04 -10.75
CA GLU A 53 -0.05 -5.90 -10.73
C GLU A 53 -1.18 -5.30 -9.88
N ILE A 54 -0.84 -4.92 -8.65
CA ILE A 54 -1.76 -4.32 -7.70
C ILE A 54 -2.29 -3.00 -8.26
N ALA A 55 -1.39 -2.11 -8.72
CA ALA A 55 -1.76 -0.81 -9.27
C ALA A 55 -2.68 -0.92 -10.49
N ARG A 56 -2.44 -1.86 -11.41
CA ARG A 56 -3.34 -2.10 -12.57
C ARG A 56 -4.72 -2.56 -12.12
N THR A 57 -4.79 -3.50 -11.18
CA THR A 57 -6.07 -4.01 -10.66
C THR A 57 -6.85 -2.90 -9.95
N ILE A 58 -6.19 -2.16 -9.07
CA ILE A 58 -6.79 -1.07 -8.30
C ILE A 58 -7.21 0.08 -9.22
N SER A 59 -6.40 0.45 -10.22
CA SER A 59 -6.75 1.53 -11.15
C SER A 59 -8.02 1.21 -11.94
N ARG A 60 -8.25 -0.05 -12.31
CA ARG A 60 -9.48 -0.50 -12.99
C ARG A 60 -10.73 -0.38 -12.10
N ALA A 61 -10.57 -0.40 -10.78
CA ALA A 61 -11.68 -0.20 -9.85
C ALA A 61 -12.12 1.27 -9.72
N GLY A 62 -11.33 2.22 -10.26
CA GLY A 62 -11.68 3.64 -10.33
C GLY A 62 -11.58 4.45 -9.03
N PRO A 63 -10.50 4.32 -8.23
CA PRO A 63 -10.23 5.29 -7.16
C PRO A 63 -9.91 6.66 -7.77
N ASP A 64 -10.00 7.72 -6.97
CA ASP A 64 -9.61 9.07 -7.39
C ASP A 64 -8.08 9.23 -7.45
N LEU A 65 -7.36 8.51 -6.58
CA LEU A 65 -5.90 8.46 -6.56
C LEU A 65 -5.39 7.06 -6.17
N VAL A 66 -4.22 6.70 -6.70
CA VAL A 66 -3.41 5.58 -6.22
C VAL A 66 -2.22 6.15 -5.46
N GLU A 67 -2.05 5.73 -4.21
CA GLU A 67 -0.91 6.08 -3.37
C GLU A 67 0.06 4.89 -3.34
N VAL A 68 1.30 5.09 -3.77
CA VAL A 68 2.32 4.04 -3.77
C VAL A 68 3.11 4.09 -2.47
N ASN A 69 2.97 3.08 -1.62
CA ASN A 69 3.68 2.99 -0.35
C ASN A 69 5.01 2.23 -0.51
N LEU A 70 6.12 2.98 -0.45
CA LEU A 70 7.49 2.46 -0.54
C LEU A 70 8.15 2.14 0.82
N SER A 71 7.40 2.25 1.92
CA SER A 71 7.94 2.10 3.28
C SER A 71 7.97 0.66 3.79
N CYS A 72 7.52 -0.33 3.00
CA CYS A 72 7.45 -1.72 3.48
C CYS A 72 8.87 -2.31 3.67
N PRO A 73 9.25 -2.71 4.90
CA PRO A 73 10.58 -3.26 5.19
C PRO A 73 10.68 -4.77 4.96
N ASN A 74 9.62 -5.42 4.47
CA ASN A 74 9.49 -6.89 4.47
C ASN A 74 10.05 -7.56 3.20
N ILE A 75 10.96 -6.91 2.49
CA ILE A 75 11.66 -7.54 1.36
C ILE A 75 12.90 -8.23 1.92
N ALA A 76 12.93 -9.56 1.84
CA ALA A 76 14.05 -10.35 2.37
C ALA A 76 15.38 -9.89 1.73
N GLY A 77 16.32 -9.46 2.57
CA GLY A 77 17.67 -9.06 2.13
C GLY A 77 17.80 -7.65 1.54
N LYS A 78 16.74 -6.84 1.52
CA LYS A 78 16.80 -5.44 1.07
C LYS A 78 16.19 -4.49 2.11
N PRO A 79 16.74 -3.26 2.24
CA PRO A 79 16.10 -2.21 3.04
C PRO A 79 14.74 -1.82 2.43
N GLN A 80 13.99 -0.95 3.13
CA GLN A 80 12.77 -0.33 2.59
C GLN A 80 13.06 0.27 1.21
N ILE A 81 12.18 0.03 0.22
CA ILE A 81 12.36 0.54 -1.15
C ILE A 81 12.57 2.05 -1.14
N GLY A 82 11.84 2.79 -0.30
CA GLY A 82 11.99 4.24 -0.17
C GLY A 82 13.37 4.73 0.29
N TYR A 83 14.25 3.85 0.78
CA TYR A 83 15.65 4.16 1.10
C TYR A 83 16.64 3.72 0.01
N ASP A 84 16.18 2.99 -1.00
CA ASP A 84 16.93 2.61 -2.20
C ASP A 84 16.45 3.46 -3.37
N PHE A 85 17.20 4.51 -3.70
CA PHE A 85 16.84 5.46 -4.76
C PHE A 85 16.77 4.80 -6.14
N GLU A 86 17.66 3.86 -6.44
CA GLU A 86 17.69 3.17 -7.74
C GLU A 86 16.45 2.28 -7.90
N THR A 87 16.11 1.52 -6.86
CA THR A 87 14.90 0.69 -6.86
C THR A 87 13.63 1.54 -6.88
N SER A 88 13.60 2.65 -6.13
CA SER A 88 12.47 3.60 -6.15
C SER A 88 12.26 4.19 -7.54
N GLU A 89 13.30 4.70 -8.19
CA GLU A 89 13.20 5.27 -9.53
C GLU A 89 12.74 4.22 -10.54
N ARG A 90 13.37 3.04 -10.52
CA ARG A 90 13.00 1.94 -11.41
C ARG A 90 11.54 1.56 -11.25
N LEU A 91 11.05 1.43 -10.02
CA LEU A 91 9.67 1.05 -9.73
C LEU A 91 8.65 2.06 -10.23
N ILE A 92 8.89 3.36 -9.99
CA ILE A 92 7.98 4.44 -10.38
C ILE A 92 7.90 4.62 -11.90
N ARG A 93 8.93 4.21 -12.65
CA ARG A 93 8.95 4.26 -14.12
C ARG A 93 8.24 3.08 -14.81
N ARG A 94 7.82 2.04 -14.09
CA ARG A 94 7.13 0.85 -14.63
C ARG A 94 5.64 1.07 -14.83
#